data_AF-A0A1C8FSL4-F1
#
_entry.id   AF-A0A1C8FSL4-F1
#
_cell.length_a   1.000
_cell.length_b   1.000
_cell.length_c   1.000
_cell.angle_alpha   90.00
_cell.angle_beta   90.00
_cell.angle_gamma   90.00
#
_symmetry.space_group_name_H-M   'P 1'
#
loop_
_entity.id
_entity.type
_entity.pdbx_description
1 polymer ?
#
loop_
_entity_poly.entity_id
_entity_poly.type
_entity_poly.pdbx_seq_one_letter_code
_entity_poly.pdbx_strand_id
1 'polypeptide(L)'
;CAYHGWTYRNNGDLIAIPAQQAVYGAAFDKSRLGLRALPMLDSCAGLVFGCVSDEAPGLDEYLGDMRWYLDLMMKKSPTGLEAWGAPQRWVIDANWKTGADNFVGDTY
;
A
#
# COMPACT_ATOMS: atom_id res chain seq x y z
N CYS A 1 10.72 16.04 -2.32
CA CYS A 1 10.01 16.66 -1.18
C CYS A 1 9.91 18.16 -1.42
N ALA A 2 8.70 18.71 -1.49
CA ALA A 2 8.48 20.10 -1.89
C ALA A 2 9.07 21.14 -0.92
N TYR A 3 9.33 20.76 0.33
CA TYR A 3 9.84 21.71 1.33
C TYR A 3 11.33 22.04 1.12
N HIS A 4 12.22 21.04 1.17
CA HIS A 4 13.67 21.24 1.08
C HIS A 4 14.33 20.50 -0.11
N GLY A 5 13.55 20.03 -1.06
CA GLY A 5 14.05 19.43 -2.30
C GLY A 5 14.75 18.07 -2.15
N TRP A 6 14.64 17.38 -1.01
CA TRP A 6 15.11 16.00 -0.90
C TRP A 6 14.45 15.13 -1.98
N THR A 7 15.27 14.43 -2.76
CA THR A 7 14.83 13.66 -3.91
C THR A 7 14.94 12.18 -3.58
N TYR A 8 13.81 11.49 -3.70
CA TYR A 8 13.71 10.06 -3.46
C TYR A 8 13.47 9.35 -4.79
N ARG A 9 14.11 8.20 -4.97
CA ARG A 9 13.75 7.26 -6.03
C ARG A 9 12.39 6.63 -5.69
N ASN A 10 11.68 6.12 -6.69
CA ASN A 10 10.38 5.46 -6.53
C ASN A 10 10.43 4.15 -5.70
N ASN A 11 11.61 3.63 -5.38
CA ASN A 11 11.80 2.52 -4.44
C ASN A 11 12.00 3.01 -2.98
N GLY A 12 11.97 4.32 -2.73
CA GLY A 12 12.14 4.92 -1.41
C GLY A 12 13.55 5.43 -1.10
N ASP A 13 14.57 5.10 -1.90
CA ASP A 13 15.95 5.52 -1.62
C ASP A 13 16.11 7.04 -1.68
N LEU A 14 16.79 7.63 -0.69
CA LEU A 14 17.18 9.04 -0.73
C LEU A 14 18.40 9.23 -1.64
N ILE A 15 18.15 9.73 -2.86
CA ILE A 15 19.19 9.84 -3.90
C ILE A 15 19.83 11.22 -3.98
N ALA A 16 19.17 12.29 -3.53
CA ALA A 16 19.77 13.62 -3.52
C ALA A 16 19.26 14.51 -2.37
N ILE A 17 20.17 15.30 -1.83
CA ILE A 17 19.90 16.35 -0.83
C ILE A 17 20.50 17.65 -1.40
N PRO A 18 19.69 18.70 -1.61
CA PRO A 18 20.22 20.00 -2.03
C PRO A 18 21.30 20.51 -1.06
N ALA A 19 22.37 21.08 -1.60
CA ALA A 19 23.50 21.61 -0.83
C ALA A 19 24.13 20.63 0.19
N GLN A 20 24.08 19.31 -0.05
CA GLN A 20 24.60 18.28 0.87
C GLN A 20 26.02 18.61 1.36
N GLN A 21 26.94 18.92 0.44
CA GLN A 21 28.33 19.20 0.78
C GLN A 21 28.48 20.41 1.72
N ALA A 22 27.69 21.47 1.50
CA ALA A 22 27.81 22.72 2.24
C ALA A 22 27.14 22.66 3.63
N VAL A 23 26.08 21.87 3.79
CA VAL A 23 25.27 21.81 5.02
C VAL A 23 25.59 20.58 5.88
N TYR A 24 25.78 19.42 5.24
CA TYR A 24 25.96 18.13 5.91
C TYR A 24 27.38 17.55 5.74
N GLY A 25 28.13 18.02 4.74
CA GLY A 25 29.48 17.55 4.43
C GLY A 25 29.54 16.29 3.57
N ALA A 26 30.75 15.98 3.08
CA ALA A 26 31.01 14.85 2.18
C ALA A 26 30.76 13.48 2.83
N ALA A 27 30.97 13.39 4.15
CA ALA A 27 30.85 12.15 4.91
C ALA A 27 29.40 11.83 5.34
N PHE A 28 28.42 12.66 4.97
CA PHE A 28 27.02 12.42 5.34
C PHE A 28 26.44 11.21 4.62
N ASP A 29 26.13 10.17 5.39
CA ASP A 29 25.49 8.96 4.89
C ASP A 29 23.97 9.13 4.80
N LYS A 30 23.50 9.46 3.60
CA LYS A 30 22.06 9.59 3.29
C LYS A 30 21.36 8.25 3.05
N SER A 31 22.09 7.13 2.90
CA SER A 31 21.51 5.82 2.54
C SER A 31 20.55 5.31 3.61
N ARG A 32 20.71 5.77 4.85
CA ARG A 32 19.88 5.42 6.02
C ARG A 32 18.61 6.25 6.16
N LEU A 33 18.38 7.20 5.25
CA LEU A 33 17.30 8.20 5.34
C LEU A 33 16.29 8.09 4.19
N GLY A 34 16.10 6.87 3.66
CA GLY A 34 15.04 6.57 2.70
C GLY A 34 13.63 6.72 3.28
N LEU A 35 12.63 6.65 2.41
CA LEU A 35 11.22 6.58 2.83
C LEU A 35 10.98 5.32 3.66
N ARG A 36 10.13 5.42 4.68
CA ARG A 36 9.74 4.26 5.49
C ARG A 36 8.91 3.29 4.64
N ALA A 37 9.44 2.11 4.41
CA ALA A 37 8.72 1.04 3.75
C ALA A 37 7.58 0.51 4.64
N LEU A 38 6.51 0.01 4.00
CA LEU A 38 5.57 -0.87 4.69
C LEU A 38 6.31 -2.16 5.10
N PRO A 39 6.16 -2.62 6.35
CA PRO A 39 6.79 -3.87 6.80
C PRO A 39 6.43 -5.07 5.94
N MET A 40 5.15 -5.20 5.56
CA MET A 40 4.72 -6.24 4.64
C MET A 40 3.87 -5.64 3.52
N LEU A 41 4.17 -6.04 2.29
CA LEU A 41 3.47 -5.66 1.08
C LEU A 41 3.34 -6.92 0.21
N ASP A 42 2.11 -7.28 -0.13
CA ASP A 42 1.82 -8.46 -0.94
C ASP A 42 0.59 -8.22 -1.81
N SER A 43 0.31 -9.14 -2.73
CA SER A 43 -0.83 -9.02 -3.65
C SER A 43 -1.55 -10.35 -3.88
N CYS A 44 -2.87 -10.28 -4.03
CA CYS A 44 -3.70 -11.42 -4.37
C CYS A 44 -4.62 -11.07 -5.56
N ALA A 45 -4.48 -11.79 -6.67
CA ALA A 45 -5.28 -11.59 -7.89
C ALA A 45 -5.33 -10.13 -8.40
N GLY A 46 -4.21 -9.39 -8.28
CA GLY A 46 -4.10 -7.99 -8.69
C GLY A 46 -4.50 -6.96 -7.61
N LEU A 47 -5.09 -7.40 -6.50
CA LEU A 47 -5.35 -6.57 -5.33
C LEU A 47 -4.07 -6.44 -4.50
N VAL A 48 -3.64 -5.21 -4.20
CA VAL A 48 -2.41 -4.94 -3.43
C VAL A 48 -2.77 -4.63 -1.98
N PHE A 49 -2.15 -5.34 -1.03
CA PHE A 49 -2.35 -5.19 0.41
C PHE A 49 -1.06 -4.80 1.11
N GLY A 50 -1.16 -3.88 2.07
CA GLY A 50 -0.05 -3.48 2.93
C GLY A 50 -0.40 -3.70 4.40
N CYS A 51 0.57 -4.19 5.18
CA CYS A 51 0.46 -4.32 6.63
C CYS A 51 1.53 -3.48 7.31
N VAL A 52 1.12 -2.76 8.36
CA VAL A 52 2.00 -1.90 9.17
C VAL A 52 2.69 -2.65 10.32
N SER A 53 2.36 -3.92 10.53
CA SER A 53 2.98 -4.82 11.51
C SER A 53 3.88 -5.82 10.78
N ASP A 54 5.03 -6.12 11.36
CA ASP A 54 5.96 -7.20 10.95
C ASP A 54 5.66 -8.54 11.65
N GLU A 55 4.75 -8.54 12.63
CA GLU A 55 4.35 -9.73 13.39
C GLU A 55 3.06 -10.38 12.86
N ALA A 56 2.42 -9.77 11.87
CA ALA A 56 1.19 -10.30 11.28
C ALA A 56 1.48 -11.50 10.35
N PRO A 57 0.51 -12.42 10.17
CA PRO A 57 0.65 -13.52 9.21
C PRO A 57 0.79 -12.99 7.78
N GLY A 58 1.35 -13.82 6.90
CA GLY A 58 1.42 -13.51 5.47
C GLY A 58 0.01 -13.36 4.86
N LEU A 59 -0.10 -12.66 3.72
CA LEU A 59 -1.41 -12.36 3.12
C LEU A 59 -2.24 -13.62 2.84
N ASP A 60 -1.61 -14.68 2.35
CA ASP A 60 -2.29 -15.94 2.05
C ASP A 60 -2.85 -16.61 3.32
N GLU A 61 -2.12 -16.56 4.43
CA GLU A 61 -2.57 -17.08 5.72
C GLU A 61 -3.68 -16.20 6.32
N TYR A 62 -3.56 -14.87 6.21
CA TYR A 62 -4.59 -13.93 6.65
C TYR A 62 -5.92 -14.13 5.89
N LEU A 63 -5.86 -14.33 4.57
CA LEU A 63 -7.04 -14.57 3.75
C LEU A 63 -7.64 -15.96 4.02
N GLY A 64 -6.81 -16.97 4.26
CA GLY A 64 -7.24 -18.35 4.46
C GLY A 64 -8.20 -18.81 3.35
N ASP A 65 -9.31 -19.42 3.75
CA ASP A 65 -10.31 -19.96 2.82
C ASP A 65 -11.03 -18.87 2.00
N MET A 66 -10.98 -17.60 2.44
CA MET A 66 -11.56 -16.49 1.67
C MET A 66 -10.88 -16.32 0.32
N ARG A 67 -9.62 -16.75 0.19
CA ARG A 67 -8.88 -16.72 -1.08
C ARG A 67 -9.60 -17.46 -2.20
N TRP A 68 -10.26 -18.58 -1.89
CA TRP A 68 -11.00 -19.35 -2.88
C TRP A 68 -12.16 -18.52 -3.49
N TYR A 69 -12.91 -17.82 -2.64
CA TYR A 69 -14.01 -16.95 -3.08
C TYR A 69 -13.51 -15.71 -3.83
N LEU A 70 -12.39 -15.12 -3.38
CA LEU A 70 -11.75 -14.02 -4.10
C LEU A 70 -11.31 -14.44 -5.50
N ASP A 71 -10.71 -15.62 -5.65
CA ASP A 71 -10.31 -16.14 -6.95
C ASP A 71 -11.52 -16.33 -7.89
N LEU A 72 -12.67 -16.79 -7.37
CA LEU A 72 -13.91 -16.90 -8.15
C LEU A 72 -14.38 -15.54 -8.70
N MET A 73 -14.15 -14.46 -7.96
CA MET A 73 -14.53 -13.10 -8.38
C MET A 73 -13.49 -12.49 -9.33
N MET A 74 -12.20 -12.66 -9.02
CA MET A 74 -11.12 -11.89 -9.63
C MET A 74 -10.43 -12.61 -10.81
N LYS A 75 -10.47 -13.95 -10.86
CA LYS A 75 -9.79 -14.76 -11.90
C LYS A 75 -10.75 -15.32 -12.95
N LYS A 76 -11.75 -14.54 -13.35
CA LYS A 76 -12.76 -14.96 -14.35
C LYS A 76 -12.22 -15.03 -15.79
N SER A 77 -11.06 -14.44 -16.05
CA SER A 77 -10.41 -14.45 -17.35
C SER A 77 -8.90 -14.70 -17.19
N PRO A 78 -8.21 -15.23 -18.23
CA PRO A 78 -6.76 -15.43 -18.18
C PRO A 78 -5.98 -14.10 -18.10
N THR A 79 -6.61 -12.98 -18.45
CA THR A 79 -6.00 -11.64 -18.40
C THR A 79 -6.25 -10.91 -17.08
N GLY A 80 -7.05 -11.48 -16.17
CA GLY A 80 -7.42 -10.84 -14.91
C GLY A 80 -8.41 -9.68 -15.06
N LEU A 81 -8.48 -8.85 -14.02
CA LEU A 81 -9.31 -7.64 -13.96
C LEU A 81 -8.44 -6.39 -13.99
N GLU A 82 -9.00 -5.31 -14.54
CA GLU A 82 -8.45 -3.95 -14.43
C GLU A 82 -9.45 -3.02 -13.73
N ALA A 83 -8.92 -2.07 -12.96
CA ALA A 83 -9.74 -1.01 -12.40
C ALA A 83 -10.00 0.05 -13.47
N TRP A 84 -11.27 0.38 -13.70
CA TRP A 84 -11.63 1.39 -14.69
C TRP A 84 -11.55 2.80 -14.11
N GLY A 85 -10.59 3.58 -14.59
CA GLY A 85 -10.43 4.98 -14.20
C GLY A 85 -10.07 5.17 -12.72
N ALA A 86 -10.35 6.37 -12.19
CA ALA A 86 -10.12 6.69 -10.79
C ALA A 86 -11.36 6.34 -9.94
N PRO A 87 -11.19 5.92 -8.67
CA PRO A 87 -12.33 5.67 -7.79
C PRO A 87 -13.05 6.97 -7.45
N GLN A 88 -14.37 6.87 -7.23
CA GLN A 88 -15.15 7.96 -6.66
C GLN A 88 -14.76 8.15 -5.18
N ARG A 89 -14.65 9.41 -4.73
CA ARG A 89 -14.20 9.76 -3.37
C ARG A 89 -15.09 10.84 -2.77
N TRP A 90 -15.71 10.56 -1.63
CA TRP A 90 -16.50 11.49 -0.83
C TRP A 90 -16.39 11.16 0.66
N VAL A 91 -16.88 12.06 1.52
CA VAL A 91 -16.89 11.86 2.97
C VAL A 91 -18.32 11.53 3.41
N ILE A 92 -18.47 10.50 4.24
CA ILE A 92 -19.71 10.13 4.90
C ILE A 92 -19.51 10.32 6.40
N ASP A 93 -20.47 10.97 7.07
CA ASP A 93 -20.49 11.09 8.54
C ASP A 93 -21.04 9.80 9.17
N ALA A 94 -20.25 8.74 9.09
CA ALA A 94 -20.56 7.42 9.64
C ALA A 94 -19.28 6.70 10.06
N ASN A 95 -19.41 5.71 10.95
CA ASN A 95 -18.30 4.84 11.26
C ASN A 95 -18.03 3.88 10.09
N TRP A 96 -16.75 3.67 9.75
CA TRP A 96 -16.36 2.76 8.67
C TRP A 96 -16.90 1.33 8.86
N LYS A 97 -17.13 0.89 10.11
CA LYS A 97 -17.68 -0.43 10.42
C LYS A 97 -19.10 -0.63 9.88
N THR A 98 -19.89 0.43 9.74
CA THR A 98 -21.27 0.32 9.24
C THR A 98 -21.31 -0.22 7.81
N GLY A 99 -20.43 0.26 6.92
CA GLY A 99 -20.33 -0.26 5.56
C GLY A 99 -19.79 -1.70 5.53
N ALA A 100 -18.80 -2.00 6.37
CA ALA A 100 -18.24 -3.35 6.45
C ALA A 100 -19.25 -4.38 6.96
N ASP A 101 -20.02 -4.05 8.00
CA ASP A 101 -21.06 -4.88 8.60
C ASP A 101 -22.21 -5.17 7.62
N ASN A 102 -22.64 -4.16 6.86
CA ASN A 102 -23.64 -4.36 5.83
C ASN A 102 -23.15 -5.31 4.72
N PHE A 103 -21.95 -5.09 4.17
CA PHE A 103 -21.45 -5.87 3.03
C PHE A 103 -20.97 -7.29 3.39
N VAL A 104 -20.67 -7.58 4.66
CA VAL A 104 -20.21 -8.92 5.05
C VAL A 104 -21.34 -9.96 5.06
N GLY A 105 -22.62 -9.55 5.15
CA GLY A 105 -23.72 -10.53 5.12
C GLY A 105 -25.15 -10.02 5.25
N ASP A 106 -25.40 -8.71 5.23
CA ASP A 106 -26.76 -8.18 5.36
C ASP A 106 -27.57 -8.41 4.08
N THR A 107 -28.49 -9.38 4.15
CA THR A 107 -29.37 -9.82 3.04
C THR A 107 -30.85 -9.84 3.45
N TYR A 108 -31.17 -9.32 4.64
CA TYR A 108 -32.50 -9.28 5.21
C TYR A 108 -33.42 -8.31 4.45
#